data_AF-A0A4V5P153-F1
#
_entry.id   AF-A0A4V5P153-F1
#
_cell.length_a   1.000
_cell.length_b   1.000
_cell.length_c   1.000
_cell.angle_alpha   90.00
_cell.angle_beta   90.00
_cell.angle_gamma   90.00
#
_symmetry.space_group_name_H-M   'P 1'
#
loop_
_entity.id
_entity.type
_entity.pdbx_description
1 polymer ?
#
loop_
_entity_poly.entity_id
_entity_poly.type
_entity_poly.pdbx_seq_one_letter_code
_entity_poly.pdbx_strand_id
1 'polypeptide(L)'
;MGWKKWLLIIPGMFILFGGSVLLGWSILQISNQSDTVAADAGSSVTQEKEEFSKEVINTPVSEEIMVLDSGEKGHDFISEVHAFYDETLTWGRIDTANYEEQKEKAESIIETLTHIKEVKNEELNTDFKNIQTLAETVVKSDDREAMRKLHRYFHDLDIILHGYNYDDTFQITKFRGENKTNSSE
;
A
#
# COMPACT_ATOMS: atom_id res chain seq x y z
N MET A 1 2.43 63.38 50.18
CA MET A 1 3.46 63.46 49.12
C MET A 1 3.67 62.05 48.62
N GLY A 2 3.28 61.62 47.42
CA GLY A 2 3.07 62.35 46.19
C GLY A 2 3.97 61.70 45.16
N TRP A 3 3.50 60.66 44.47
CA TRP A 3 3.90 60.47 43.09
C TRP A 3 2.81 59.83 42.27
N LYS A 4 2.74 60.31 41.04
CA LYS A 4 1.55 60.40 40.21
C LYS A 4 1.50 59.21 39.27
N LYS A 5 0.26 58.78 39.03
CA LYS A 5 -0.17 57.97 37.89
C LYS A 5 0.46 58.51 36.61
N TRP A 6 0.80 57.62 35.68
CA TRP A 6 0.48 57.81 34.26
C TRP A 6 0.08 56.46 33.66
N LEU A 7 -1.01 56.51 32.90
CA LEU A 7 -1.67 55.43 32.17
C LEU A 7 -0.89 55.05 30.89
N LEU A 8 -1.10 53.82 30.41
CA LEU A 8 -1.51 53.42 29.04
C LEU A 8 -1.20 51.91 28.86
N ILE A 9 -2.14 51.00 29.14
CA ILE A 9 -3.05 50.31 28.20
C ILE A 9 -2.36 49.71 26.96
N ILE A 10 -2.21 48.38 26.92
CA ILE A 10 -2.62 47.54 25.77
C ILE A 10 -3.34 46.28 26.31
N PRO A 11 -4.48 45.88 25.72
CA PRO A 11 -5.36 44.84 26.27
C PRO A 11 -4.83 43.43 26.11
N GLY A 12 -5.20 42.59 27.08
CA GLY A 12 -4.81 41.20 27.20
C GLY A 12 -5.36 40.27 26.11
N MET A 13 -4.51 39.29 25.84
CA MET A 13 -4.75 38.03 25.19
C MET A 13 -5.95 37.30 25.81
N PHE A 14 -7.01 37.11 25.04
CA PHE A 14 -8.01 36.06 25.25
C PHE A 14 -8.19 35.30 23.93
N ILE A 15 -7.33 34.33 23.69
CA ILE A 15 -7.55 33.31 22.67
C ILE A 15 -8.56 32.33 23.28
N LEU A 16 -9.82 32.50 22.92
CA LEU A 16 -10.85 31.49 23.12
C LEU A 16 -10.67 30.42 22.02
N PHE A 17 -9.97 29.33 22.35
CA PHE A 17 -10.05 28.09 21.59
C PHE A 17 -11.42 27.44 21.90
N GLY A 18 -12.45 27.91 21.21
CA GLY A 18 -13.76 27.27 21.13
C GLY A 18 -13.82 26.45 19.85
N GLY A 19 -13.98 25.13 19.99
CA GLY A 19 -13.93 24.19 18.88
C GLY A 19 -15.02 24.36 17.83
N SER A 20 -14.73 23.88 16.62
CA SER A 20 -15.71 23.27 15.73
C SER A 20 -14.97 22.47 14.66
N VAL A 21 -15.16 21.16 14.71
CA VAL A 21 -14.97 20.27 13.56
C VAL A 21 -16.04 20.65 12.54
N LEU A 22 -15.62 21.06 11.34
CA LEU A 22 -16.43 20.92 10.12
C LEU A 22 -15.52 20.49 8.97
N LEU A 23 -15.73 19.23 8.59
CA LEU A 23 -15.35 18.62 7.33
C LEU A 23 -15.99 19.42 6.18
N GLY A 24 -15.28 19.61 5.07
CA GLY A 24 -15.89 20.20 3.88
C GLY A 24 -14.93 20.45 2.72
N TRP A 25 -15.04 19.61 1.70
CA TRP A 25 -14.38 19.62 0.41
C TRP A 25 -14.23 21.00 -0.25
N SER A 26 -13.07 21.29 -0.84
CA SER A 26 -12.94 22.29 -1.90
C SER A 26 -12.47 21.62 -3.18
N ILE A 27 -13.47 21.47 -4.05
CA ILE A 27 -13.40 21.03 -5.43
C ILE A 27 -12.55 22.03 -6.23
N LEU A 28 -11.56 21.50 -6.96
CA LEU A 28 -10.84 22.17 -8.04
C LEU A 28 -11.81 22.86 -9.02
N GLN A 29 -11.74 24.19 -9.14
CA GLN A 29 -12.16 24.87 -10.36
C GLN A 29 -10.95 24.96 -11.29
N ILE A 30 -10.91 24.07 -12.28
CA ILE A 30 -10.07 24.22 -13.47
C ILE A 30 -10.71 25.29 -14.35
N SER A 31 -10.11 26.48 -14.39
CA SER A 31 -10.42 27.51 -15.38
C SER A 31 -9.71 27.18 -16.69
N ASN A 32 -10.48 27.01 -17.75
CA ASN A 32 -9.98 26.80 -19.09
C ASN A 32 -9.56 28.15 -19.70
N GLN A 33 -8.26 28.40 -19.83
CA GLN A 33 -7.75 29.47 -20.69
C GLN A 33 -6.49 28.98 -21.42
N SER A 34 -6.68 28.72 -22.70
CA SER A 34 -5.67 28.50 -23.72
C SER A 34 -4.93 29.81 -24.01
N ASP A 35 -3.59 29.79 -23.94
CA ASP A 35 -2.71 30.27 -25.01
C ASP A 35 -1.25 29.85 -24.74
N THR A 36 -0.55 29.59 -25.85
CA THR A 36 0.62 28.72 -26.04
C THR A 36 1.98 29.32 -25.64
N VAL A 37 2.92 28.49 -25.12
CA VAL A 37 4.33 28.39 -25.59
C VAL A 37 5.07 27.14 -25.06
N ALA A 38 5.52 26.32 -26.01
CA ALA A 38 6.73 25.47 -26.06
C ALA A 38 7.14 24.57 -24.86
N ALA A 39 6.87 23.28 -25.05
CA ALA A 39 7.73 22.11 -24.80
C ALA A 39 8.55 22.05 -23.50
N ASP A 40 8.00 21.34 -22.50
CA ASP A 40 8.76 20.26 -21.86
C ASP A 40 7.92 18.98 -21.92
N ALA A 41 8.53 17.93 -22.46
CA ALA A 41 7.93 16.62 -22.63
C ALA A 41 8.00 15.86 -21.29
N GLY A 42 7.19 16.28 -20.33
CA GLY A 42 6.87 15.48 -19.17
C GLY A 42 5.75 14.51 -19.53
N SER A 43 6.12 13.28 -19.88
CA SER A 43 5.23 12.14 -20.04
C SER A 43 4.15 12.18 -18.96
N SER A 44 2.92 12.53 -19.33
CA SER A 44 1.75 12.21 -18.53
C SER A 44 1.62 10.70 -18.63
N VAL A 45 2.35 10.02 -17.75
CA VAL A 45 2.13 8.61 -17.46
C VAL A 45 0.69 8.54 -17.02
N THR A 46 -0.13 8.02 -17.92
CA THR A 46 -1.48 7.57 -17.66
C THR A 46 -1.41 6.76 -16.37
N GLN A 47 -1.98 7.29 -15.29
CA GLN A 47 -2.16 6.52 -14.07
C GLN A 47 -3.15 5.42 -14.42
N GLU A 48 -2.61 4.27 -14.81
CA GLU A 48 -3.40 3.06 -14.96
C GLU A 48 -3.97 2.71 -13.59
N LYS A 49 -5.25 2.33 -13.63
CA LYS A 49 -6.06 1.98 -12.48
C LYS A 49 -5.43 0.73 -11.86
N GLU A 50 -4.61 0.88 -10.83
CA GLU A 50 -3.99 -0.27 -10.10
C GLU A 50 -5.01 -1.00 -9.20
N GLU A 51 -6.28 -0.61 -9.25
CA GLU A 51 -7.38 -1.28 -8.55
C GLU A 51 -8.06 -2.31 -9.46
N PHE A 52 -7.90 -3.60 -9.15
CA PHE A 52 -8.50 -4.69 -9.89
C PHE A 52 -9.89 -5.09 -9.34
N SER A 53 -10.67 -5.85 -10.12
CA SER A 53 -11.98 -6.35 -9.69
C SER A 53 -11.84 -7.53 -8.72
N LYS A 54 -12.37 -7.40 -7.50
CA LYS A 54 -12.47 -8.51 -6.53
C LYS A 54 -13.64 -9.47 -6.80
N GLU A 55 -14.11 -9.53 -8.05
CA GLU A 55 -15.06 -10.55 -8.47
C GLU A 55 -14.34 -11.90 -8.57
N VAL A 56 -14.85 -12.90 -7.87
CA VAL A 56 -14.29 -14.26 -7.89
C VAL A 56 -14.77 -14.95 -9.18
N ILE A 57 -13.87 -15.05 -10.16
CA ILE A 57 -14.16 -15.64 -11.48
C ILE A 57 -13.36 -16.92 -11.74
N ASN A 58 -12.39 -17.24 -10.87
CA ASN A 58 -11.62 -18.48 -10.85
C ASN A 58 -11.87 -19.22 -9.54
N THR A 59 -11.47 -20.50 -9.48
CA THR A 59 -11.52 -21.27 -8.23
C THR A 59 -10.46 -20.73 -7.25
N PRO A 60 -10.85 -20.27 -6.05
CA PRO A 60 -9.89 -19.85 -5.03
C PRO A 60 -8.96 -21.00 -4.62
N VAL A 61 -7.74 -20.65 -4.25
CA VAL A 61 -6.77 -21.60 -3.71
C VAL A 61 -7.25 -22.06 -2.31
N SER A 62 -6.91 -23.30 -1.93
CA SER A 62 -7.21 -23.78 -0.59
C SER A 62 -6.57 -22.89 0.47
N GLU A 63 -7.33 -22.46 1.48
CA GLU A 63 -6.79 -21.70 2.61
C GLU A 63 -5.74 -22.48 3.40
N GLU A 64 -5.75 -23.82 3.29
CA GLU A 64 -4.74 -24.66 3.92
C GLU A 64 -3.37 -24.62 3.23
N ILE A 65 -3.24 -23.94 2.08
CA ILE A 65 -1.95 -23.81 1.38
C ILE A 65 -0.91 -23.08 2.23
N MET A 66 -1.37 -22.19 3.12
CA MET A 66 -0.54 -21.44 4.07
C MET A 66 -1.33 -21.17 5.35
N VAL A 67 -0.78 -21.61 6.48
CA VAL A 67 -1.38 -21.44 7.81
C VAL A 67 -0.33 -20.87 8.77
N LEU A 68 -0.72 -19.87 9.54
CA LEU A 68 0.13 -19.30 10.59
C LEU A 68 0.08 -20.16 11.86
N ASP A 69 1.07 -20.02 12.73
CA ASP A 69 1.14 -20.71 14.03
C ASP A 69 -0.05 -20.37 14.95
N SER A 70 -0.66 -19.20 14.77
CA SER A 70 -1.90 -18.77 15.44
C SER A 70 -3.14 -19.56 14.97
N GLY A 71 -3.04 -20.28 13.85
CA GLY A 71 -4.17 -20.89 13.13
C GLY A 71 -4.89 -19.91 12.19
N GLU A 72 -4.43 -18.67 12.08
CA GLU A 72 -4.94 -17.70 11.11
C GLU A 72 -4.58 -18.12 9.69
N LYS A 73 -5.46 -17.74 8.76
CA LYS A 73 -5.34 -18.10 7.35
C LYS A 73 -4.37 -17.14 6.69
N GLY A 74 -3.48 -17.69 5.87
CA GLY A 74 -2.53 -16.88 5.12
C GLY A 74 -3.19 -15.90 4.13
N HIS A 75 -4.39 -16.22 3.65
CA HIS A 75 -5.16 -15.39 2.71
C HIS A 75 -5.50 -14.00 3.26
N ASP A 76 -5.85 -13.94 4.55
CA ASP A 76 -6.21 -12.68 5.22
C ASP A 76 -4.96 -11.78 5.33
N PHE A 77 -3.82 -12.35 5.74
CA PHE A 77 -2.54 -11.65 5.78
C PHE A 77 -2.16 -11.05 4.42
N ILE A 78 -2.29 -11.82 3.33
CA ILE A 78 -1.99 -11.32 1.98
C ILE A 78 -2.90 -10.16 1.61
N SER A 79 -4.21 -10.28 1.86
CA SER A 79 -5.19 -9.23 1.56
C SER A 79 -4.93 -7.95 2.35
N GLU A 80 -4.60 -8.07 3.63
CA GLU A 80 -4.35 -6.94 4.52
C GLU A 80 -3.10 -6.16 4.11
N VAL A 81 -2.02 -6.87 3.77
CA VAL A 81 -0.79 -6.23 3.31
C VAL A 81 -0.97 -5.62 1.93
N HIS A 82 -1.69 -6.29 1.03
CA HIS A 82 -2.06 -5.72 -0.27
C HIS A 82 -2.84 -4.40 -0.08
N ALA A 83 -3.88 -4.39 0.75
CA ALA A 83 -4.68 -3.20 1.02
C ALA A 83 -3.84 -2.01 1.55
N PHE A 84 -2.88 -2.29 2.43
CA PHE A 84 -1.95 -1.27 2.92
C PHE A 84 -1.13 -0.64 1.79
N TYR A 85 -0.57 -1.46 0.90
CA TYR A 85 0.23 -0.95 -0.21
C TYR A 85 -0.64 -0.24 -1.26
N ASP A 86 -1.87 -0.71 -1.46
CA ASP A 86 -2.87 -0.03 -2.28
C ASP A 86 -3.13 1.39 -1.77
N GLU A 87 -3.35 1.55 -0.48
CA GLU A 87 -3.62 2.86 0.12
C GLU A 87 -2.41 3.81 0.05
N THR A 88 -1.21 3.27 0.24
CA THR A 88 -0.01 4.08 0.50
C THR A 88 0.89 4.31 -0.71
N LEU A 89 0.89 3.42 -1.72
CA LEU A 89 1.83 3.48 -2.85
C LEU A 89 1.19 3.79 -4.20
N THR A 90 -0.08 3.45 -4.38
CA THR A 90 -0.79 3.63 -5.67
C THR A 90 -1.15 5.09 -5.93
N TRP A 91 -1.76 5.38 -7.08
CA TRP A 91 -2.16 6.75 -7.47
C TRP A 91 -1.01 7.76 -7.46
N GLY A 92 0.20 7.29 -7.78
CA GLY A 92 1.41 8.11 -7.82
C GLY A 92 2.00 8.45 -6.44
N ARG A 93 1.56 7.77 -5.37
CA ARG A 93 1.98 8.09 -4.00
C ARG A 93 3.34 7.50 -3.64
N ILE A 94 3.84 6.53 -4.39
CA ILE A 94 5.11 5.84 -4.09
C ILE A 94 6.30 6.77 -3.83
N ASP A 95 6.43 7.85 -4.61
CA ASP A 95 7.54 8.81 -4.46
C ASP A 95 7.39 9.72 -3.22
N THR A 96 6.18 9.77 -2.65
CA THR A 96 5.84 10.60 -1.48
C THR A 96 5.44 9.79 -0.24
N ALA A 97 5.43 8.45 -0.34
CA ALA A 97 4.99 7.58 0.74
C ALA A 97 5.87 7.77 1.99
N ASN A 98 5.24 7.70 3.16
CA ASN A 98 5.93 7.85 4.44
C ASN A 98 6.84 6.66 4.69
N TYR A 99 8.16 6.87 4.65
CA TYR A 99 9.14 5.80 4.81
C TYR A 99 9.01 5.05 6.14
N GLU A 100 8.79 5.73 7.26
CA GLU A 100 8.70 5.06 8.57
C GLU A 100 7.49 4.13 8.63
N GLU A 101 6.36 4.53 8.05
CA GLU A 101 5.17 3.69 7.93
C GLU A 101 5.43 2.45 7.04
N GLN A 102 6.14 2.63 5.92
CA GLN A 102 6.53 1.53 5.04
C GLN A 102 7.50 0.56 5.72
N LYS A 103 8.42 1.09 6.52
CA LYS A 103 9.37 0.32 7.31
C LYS A 103 8.65 -0.49 8.39
N GLU A 104 7.75 0.11 9.16
CA GLU A 104 6.96 -0.59 10.17
C GLU A 104 6.15 -1.74 9.54
N LYS A 105 5.55 -1.52 8.37
CA LYS A 105 4.89 -2.61 7.63
C LYS A 105 5.87 -3.69 7.19
N ALA A 106 7.05 -3.33 6.67
CA ALA A 106 8.06 -4.29 6.26
C ALA A 106 8.57 -5.14 7.43
N GLU A 107 8.76 -4.55 8.61
CA GLU A 107 9.09 -5.27 9.85
C GLU A 107 7.96 -6.25 10.23
N SER A 108 6.71 -5.81 10.16
CA SER A 108 5.55 -6.68 10.38
C SER A 108 5.47 -7.84 9.39
N ILE A 109 5.78 -7.62 8.11
CA ILE A 109 5.83 -8.69 7.11
C ILE A 109 6.89 -9.72 7.50
N ILE A 110 8.12 -9.28 7.81
CA ILE A 110 9.22 -10.17 8.20
C ILE A 110 8.80 -11.00 9.42
N GLU A 111 8.25 -10.36 10.45
CA GLU A 111 7.79 -11.03 11.66
C GLU A 111 6.70 -12.07 11.34
N THR A 112 5.66 -11.71 10.58
CA THR A 112 4.59 -12.65 10.21
C THR A 112 5.12 -13.85 9.42
N LEU A 113 6.08 -13.65 8.52
CA LEU A 113 6.69 -14.75 7.78
C LEU A 113 7.42 -15.76 8.69
N THR A 114 7.90 -15.35 9.88
CA THR A 114 8.50 -16.27 10.86
C THR A 114 7.50 -17.16 11.57
N HIS A 115 6.23 -16.74 11.62
CA HIS A 115 5.12 -17.48 12.24
C HIS A 115 4.34 -18.32 11.22
N ILE A 116 4.83 -18.47 9.99
CA ILE A 116 4.21 -19.40 9.03
C ILE A 116 4.62 -20.82 9.42
N LYS A 117 3.63 -21.60 9.84
CA LYS A 117 3.80 -22.99 10.25
C LYS A 117 4.15 -23.89 9.07
N GLU A 118 3.42 -23.72 7.97
CA GLU A 118 3.49 -24.57 6.80
C GLU A 118 3.11 -23.80 5.53
N VAL A 119 3.86 -24.05 4.45
CA VAL A 119 3.52 -23.63 3.08
C VAL A 119 3.54 -24.88 2.20
N LYS A 120 2.37 -25.28 1.68
CA LYS A 120 2.19 -26.55 0.95
C LYS A 120 2.58 -26.48 -0.54
N ASN A 121 3.28 -25.42 -0.95
CA ASN A 121 3.72 -25.19 -2.33
C ASN A 121 5.12 -24.57 -2.40
N GLU A 122 6.02 -25.15 -3.20
CA GLU A 122 7.42 -24.71 -3.31
C GLU A 122 7.59 -23.35 -4.01
N GLU A 123 6.74 -23.05 -5.00
CA GLU A 123 6.76 -21.76 -5.71
C GLU A 123 6.32 -20.64 -4.77
N LEU A 124 5.26 -20.87 -3.99
CA LEU A 124 4.79 -19.92 -2.99
C LEU A 124 5.83 -19.69 -1.89
N ASN A 125 6.51 -20.74 -1.44
CA ASN A 125 7.63 -20.61 -0.50
C ASN A 125 8.79 -19.78 -1.10
N THR A 126 9.07 -19.97 -2.39
CA THR A 126 10.07 -19.17 -3.10
C THR A 126 9.67 -17.70 -3.18
N ASP A 127 8.40 -17.41 -3.43
CA ASP A 127 7.88 -16.04 -3.43
C ASP A 127 7.99 -15.40 -2.04
N PHE A 128 7.71 -16.13 -0.96
CA PHE A 128 7.92 -15.61 0.41
C PHE A 128 9.37 -15.29 0.73
N LYS A 129 10.34 -16.07 0.24
CA LYS A 129 11.77 -15.72 0.40
C LYS A 129 12.14 -14.44 -0.32
N ASN A 130 11.56 -14.21 -1.51
CA ASN A 130 11.76 -12.95 -2.25
C ASN A 130 11.12 -11.77 -1.51
N ILE A 131 9.88 -11.95 -1.02
CA ILE A 131 9.16 -10.97 -0.21
C ILE A 131 9.97 -10.62 1.05
N GLN A 132 10.48 -11.61 1.78
CA GLN A 132 11.32 -11.37 2.96
C GLN A 132 12.56 -10.53 2.61
N THR A 133 13.25 -10.88 1.52
CA THR A 133 14.44 -10.14 1.08
C THR A 133 14.11 -8.68 0.75
N LEU A 134 12.99 -8.44 0.05
CA LEU A 134 12.52 -7.08 -0.28
C LEU A 134 12.12 -6.30 0.96
N ALA A 135 11.41 -6.93 1.90
CA ALA A 135 11.04 -6.32 3.17
C ALA A 135 12.28 -5.92 3.96
N GLU A 136 13.30 -6.79 4.04
CA GLU A 136 14.57 -6.47 4.68
C GLU A 136 15.30 -5.29 4.00
N THR A 137 15.16 -5.12 2.69
CA THR A 137 15.69 -3.95 1.98
C THR A 137 14.95 -2.67 2.39
N VAL A 138 13.62 -2.71 2.48
CA VAL A 138 12.81 -1.57 2.96
C VAL A 138 13.13 -1.22 4.41
N VAL A 139 13.39 -2.19 5.28
CA VAL A 139 13.79 -1.92 6.67
C VAL A 139 15.13 -1.20 6.76
N LYS A 140 16.07 -1.51 5.86
CA LYS A 140 17.44 -0.98 5.85
C LYS A 140 17.52 0.40 5.20
N SER A 141 16.64 0.72 4.26
CA SER A 141 16.72 1.93 3.46
C SER A 141 15.38 2.27 2.80
N ASP A 142 15.20 3.56 2.49
CA ASP A 142 14.07 4.10 1.74
C ASP A 142 14.10 3.72 0.25
N ASP A 143 14.04 2.41 -0.03
CA ASP A 143 14.11 1.83 -1.37
C ASP A 143 12.71 1.72 -1.97
N ARG A 144 12.36 2.71 -2.79
CA ARG A 144 11.07 2.81 -3.47
C ARG A 144 10.81 1.67 -4.45
N GLU A 145 11.85 1.09 -5.03
CA GLU A 145 11.69 -0.05 -5.93
C GLU A 145 11.39 -1.34 -5.13
N ALA A 146 11.99 -1.50 -3.96
CA ALA A 146 11.65 -2.60 -3.06
C ALA A 146 10.20 -2.50 -2.56
N MET A 147 9.73 -1.29 -2.18
CA MET A 147 8.33 -1.04 -1.82
C MET A 147 7.37 -1.40 -2.97
N ARG A 148 7.67 -0.94 -4.20
CA ARG A 148 6.89 -1.26 -5.40
C ARG A 148 6.78 -2.76 -5.62
N LYS A 149 7.90 -3.49 -5.48
CA LYS A 149 7.91 -4.94 -5.66
C LYS A 149 7.11 -5.65 -4.59
N LEU A 150 7.20 -5.22 -3.32
CA LEU A 150 6.35 -5.76 -2.26
C LEU A 150 4.88 -5.63 -2.61
N HIS A 151 4.42 -4.42 -2.98
CA HIS A 151 3.05 -4.21 -3.45
C HIS A 151 2.66 -5.19 -4.55
N ARG A 152 3.46 -5.29 -5.62
CA ARG A 152 3.17 -6.19 -6.75
C ARG A 152 3.13 -7.68 -6.36
N TYR A 153 4.00 -8.12 -5.45
CA TYR A 153 3.97 -9.48 -4.95
C TYR A 153 2.68 -9.77 -4.18
N PHE A 154 2.30 -8.89 -3.25
CA PHE A 154 1.07 -9.06 -2.46
C PHE A 154 -0.18 -8.91 -3.32
N HIS A 155 -0.17 -8.01 -4.31
CA HIS A 155 -1.21 -7.86 -5.31
C HIS A 155 -1.42 -9.14 -6.13
N ASP A 156 -0.35 -9.70 -6.72
CA ASP A 156 -0.44 -10.94 -7.49
C ASP A 156 -0.90 -12.12 -6.62
N LEU A 157 -0.39 -12.22 -5.39
CA LEU A 157 -0.82 -13.26 -4.45
C LEU A 157 -2.30 -13.08 -4.05
N ASP A 158 -2.77 -11.86 -3.81
CA ASP A 158 -4.18 -11.59 -3.48
C ASP A 158 -5.10 -12.07 -4.62
N ILE A 159 -4.75 -11.75 -5.86
CA ILE A 159 -5.46 -12.23 -7.06
C ILE A 159 -5.49 -13.76 -7.15
N ILE A 160 -4.33 -14.39 -7.04
CA ILE A 160 -4.19 -15.83 -7.29
C ILE A 160 -4.90 -16.62 -6.19
N LEU A 161 -4.71 -16.24 -4.93
CA LEU A 161 -5.24 -16.94 -3.78
C LEU A 161 -6.78 -16.86 -3.72
N HIS A 162 -7.36 -15.69 -3.97
CA HIS A 162 -8.81 -15.50 -3.90
C HIS A 162 -9.56 -15.83 -5.20
N GLY A 163 -8.86 -16.24 -6.26
CA GLY A 163 -9.49 -16.60 -7.52
C GLY A 163 -10.10 -15.39 -8.25
N TYR A 164 -9.49 -14.22 -8.10
CA TYR A 164 -9.85 -13.03 -8.89
C TYR A 164 -9.35 -13.16 -10.33
N ASN A 165 -9.48 -12.09 -11.12
CA ASN A 165 -9.06 -12.10 -12.51
C ASN A 165 -7.52 -12.12 -12.66
N TYR A 166 -6.98 -13.22 -13.20
CA TYR A 166 -5.53 -13.42 -13.34
C TYR A 166 -4.88 -12.49 -14.37
N ASP A 167 -5.65 -11.93 -15.31
CA ASP A 167 -5.15 -10.96 -16.28
C ASP A 167 -4.74 -9.64 -15.63
N ASP A 168 -5.22 -9.38 -14.41
CA ASP A 168 -4.87 -8.17 -13.66
C ASP A 168 -3.50 -8.29 -12.97
N THR A 169 -2.85 -9.47 -12.97
CA THR A 169 -1.54 -9.68 -12.33
C THR A 169 -0.37 -8.98 -13.04
N PHE A 170 0.64 -8.55 -12.26
CA PHE A 170 1.94 -8.07 -12.73
C PHE A 170 2.89 -9.19 -13.15
N GLN A 171 2.51 -10.45 -12.89
CA GLN A 171 3.24 -11.66 -13.20
C GLN A 171 4.61 -11.78 -12.49
N ILE A 172 4.77 -11.16 -11.32
CA ILE A 172 6.04 -11.17 -10.55
C ILE A 172 6.19 -12.42 -9.66
N THR A 173 5.07 -13.03 -9.24
CA THR A 173 5.08 -14.27 -8.46
C THR A 173 5.50 -15.46 -9.32
N LYS A 174 6.14 -16.45 -8.71
CA LYS A 174 6.33 -17.77 -9.32
C LYS A 174 5.07 -18.62 -9.16
N PHE A 175 4.44 -18.55 -8.00
CA PHE A 175 3.22 -19.30 -7.70
C PHE A 175 2.09 -18.89 -8.64
N ARG A 176 1.41 -19.86 -9.26
CA ARG A 176 0.29 -19.64 -10.19
C ARG A 176 -1.00 -20.39 -9.80
N GLY A 177 -1.16 -20.74 -8.52
CA GLY A 177 -2.27 -21.55 -8.02
C GLY A 177 -1.97 -23.05 -7.99
N GLU A 178 -2.85 -23.85 -7.38
CA GLU A 178 -2.64 -25.30 -7.18
C GLU A 178 -2.92 -26.14 -8.44
N ASN A 179 -3.62 -25.58 -9.44
CA ASN A 179 -4.13 -26.32 -10.60
C ASN A 179 -3.32 -26.17 -11.89
N LYS A 180 -1.99 -26.14 -11.81
CA LYS A 180 -1.11 -26.39 -12.98
C LYS A 180 -0.40 -27.74 -12.88
N THR A 181 -1.18 -28.80 -12.73
CA THR A 181 -0.73 -30.16 -13.08
C THR A 181 -1.47 -30.63 -14.33
N ASN A 182 -0.73 -30.69 -15.44
CA ASN A 182 -1.02 -31.42 -16.68
C ASN A 182 -2.27 -31.02 -17.50
N SER A 183 -2.17 -29.95 -18.30
CA SER A 183 -2.77 -29.97 -19.65
C SER A 183 -1.69 -30.33 -20.66
N SER A 184 -1.40 -31.63 -20.75
CA SER A 184 -0.82 -32.24 -21.93
C SER A 184 -1.96 -32.97 -22.65
N GLU A 185 -2.51 -32.34 -23.68
CA GLU A 185 -3.10 -33.03 -24.83
C GLU A 185 -2.27 -32.69 -26.07
#